data_AF-X0YG05-F1
#
_entry.id   AF-X0YG05-F1
#
_cell.length_a   1.000
_cell.length_b   1.000
_cell.length_c   1.000
_cell.angle_alpha   90.00
_cell.angle_beta   90.00
_cell.angle_gamma   90.00
#
_symmetry.space_group_name_H-M   'P 1'
#
loop_
_entity.id
_entity.type
_entity.pdbx_description
1 polymer ?
#
loop_
_entity_poly.entity_id
_entity_poly.type
_entity_poly.pdbx_seq_one_letter_code
_entity_poly.pdbx_strand_id
1 'polypeptide(L)'
;RLYNEVKGLVIITAVLKEIWPRILEIADAPLRSRMEPEQELKPFSLNDLKIFFSKSMEAFWEDNNLNPPLYPLFPLNEKLIEMIYEKTQGNPRNSIKLCRRFIDKVVTEEMSVEELLEAGADIVATTKPRTGEVEEEIIDFSKPREVIKKTIEEILAEEEYIIDVNPSSVAGASLKSIIKVGESKEKKFKTQMEYKFMIGKRSQTLAASIEFEGKKWGMEIPSIKTFDRSAGVAGYYAAKRLKDA
;
A
#
# COMPACT_ATOMS: atom_id res chain seq x y z
N ARG A 1 -11.43 27.85 4.52
CA ARG A 1 -10.70 27.37 3.33
C ARG A 1 -9.35 26.83 3.79
N LEU A 2 -9.29 25.56 4.18
CA LEU A 2 -8.13 24.96 4.88
C LEU A 2 -6.79 25.25 4.17
N TYR A 3 -6.78 25.09 2.85
CA TYR A 3 -5.62 25.32 1.98
C TYR A 3 -5.17 26.78 1.87
N ASN A 4 -5.95 27.76 2.37
CA ASN A 4 -5.58 29.18 2.44
C ASN A 4 -5.15 29.61 3.84
N GLU A 5 -5.65 28.93 4.88
CA GLU A 5 -5.47 29.33 6.27
C GLU A 5 -4.27 28.64 6.92
N VAL A 6 -3.89 27.45 6.43
CA VAL A 6 -2.80 26.64 6.97
C VAL A 6 -1.59 26.72 6.03
N LYS A 7 -0.49 27.30 6.53
CA LYS A 7 0.80 27.32 5.81
C LYS A 7 1.49 25.95 5.91
N GLY A 8 2.12 25.48 4.83
CA GLY A 8 2.86 24.22 4.82
C GLY A 8 1.99 22.95 4.76
N LEU A 9 0.71 23.07 4.38
CA LEU A 9 -0.22 21.94 4.25
C LEU A 9 -0.03 21.20 2.91
N VAL A 10 0.12 19.88 2.97
CA VAL A 10 0.05 18.98 1.80
C VAL A 10 -1.24 18.15 1.90
N ILE A 11 -1.98 18.04 0.79
CA ILE A 11 -3.23 17.28 0.70
C ILE A 11 -3.05 16.20 -0.35
N ILE A 12 -3.23 14.93 0.04
CA ILE A 12 -3.19 13.79 -0.88
C ILE A 12 -4.62 13.27 -1.05
N THR A 13 -5.06 13.12 -2.30
CA THR A 13 -6.39 12.60 -2.64
C THR A 13 -6.21 11.34 -3.47
N ALA A 14 -6.78 10.22 -3.01
CA ALA A 14 -6.77 8.94 -3.73
C ALA A 14 -8.22 8.55 -4.04
N VAL A 15 -8.53 8.38 -5.34
CA VAL A 15 -9.85 7.99 -5.84
C VAL A 15 -9.70 7.06 -7.04
N LEU A 16 -10.78 6.37 -7.39
CA LEU A 16 -10.85 5.64 -8.65
C LEU A 16 -10.78 6.62 -9.83
N LYS A 17 -10.14 6.21 -10.92
CA LYS A 17 -9.91 7.04 -12.11
C LYS A 17 -11.22 7.61 -12.67
N GLU A 18 -12.29 6.83 -12.63
CA GLU A 18 -13.61 7.23 -13.14
C GLU A 18 -14.27 8.31 -12.27
N ILE A 19 -13.86 8.44 -11.01
CA ILE A 19 -14.41 9.40 -10.04
C ILE A 19 -13.65 10.74 -10.13
N TRP A 20 -12.40 10.74 -10.60
CA TRP A 20 -11.55 11.93 -10.60
C TRP A 20 -12.14 13.16 -11.31
N PRO A 21 -12.80 13.05 -12.49
CA PRO A 21 -13.43 14.21 -13.13
C PRO A 21 -14.44 14.91 -12.22
N ARG A 22 -15.22 14.15 -11.45
CA ARG A 22 -16.21 14.68 -10.49
C ARG A 22 -15.55 15.42 -9.34
N ILE A 23 -14.37 14.98 -8.90
CA ILE A 23 -13.59 15.68 -7.87
C ILE A 23 -13.12 17.04 -8.39
N LEU A 24 -12.63 17.10 -9.64
CA LEU A 24 -12.19 18.34 -10.27
C LEU A 24 -13.34 19.35 -10.47
N GLU A 25 -14.55 18.87 -10.78
CA GLU A 25 -15.73 19.73 -10.91
C GLU A 25 -16.09 20.42 -9.58
N ILE A 26 -16.02 19.68 -8.47
CA ILE A 26 -16.36 20.19 -7.13
C ILE A 26 -15.26 21.11 -6.58
N ALA A 27 -14.00 20.92 -6.98
CA ALA A 27 -12.90 21.76 -6.56
C ALA A 27 -13.06 23.20 -7.07
N ASP A 28 -12.91 24.20 -6.19
CA ASP A 28 -12.96 25.60 -6.60
C ASP A 28 -11.71 26.00 -7.41
N ALA A 29 -11.81 27.11 -8.15
CA ALA A 29 -10.71 27.56 -9.02
C ALA A 29 -9.36 27.74 -8.28
N PRO A 30 -9.32 28.29 -7.04
CA PRO A 30 -8.08 28.37 -6.27
C PRO A 30 -7.50 27.02 -5.83
N LEU A 31 -8.34 26.03 -5.53
CA LEU A 31 -7.83 24.69 -5.20
C LEU A 31 -7.24 24.04 -6.44
N ARG A 32 -7.96 24.06 -7.57
CA ARG A 32 -7.49 23.47 -8.84
C ARG A 32 -6.15 24.02 -9.29
N SER A 33 -5.92 25.34 -9.16
CA SER A 33 -4.65 25.95 -9.57
C SER A 33 -3.45 25.57 -8.72
N ARG A 34 -3.66 24.88 -7.59
CA ARG A 34 -2.61 24.42 -6.66
C ARG A 34 -2.48 22.90 -6.63
N MET A 35 -3.30 22.17 -7.39
CA MET A 35 -3.20 20.72 -7.49
C MET A 35 -2.03 20.39 -8.42
N GLU A 36 -1.20 19.45 -7.99
CA GLU A 36 -0.23 18.81 -8.86
C GLU A 36 -0.94 17.90 -9.89
N PRO A 37 -0.28 17.54 -11.01
CA PRO A 37 -0.82 16.60 -11.98
C PRO A 37 -1.25 15.29 -11.32
N GLU A 38 -2.39 14.73 -11.76
CA GLU A 38 -2.83 13.42 -11.30
C GLU A 38 -1.80 12.34 -11.62
N GLN A 39 -1.69 11.35 -10.73
CA GLN A 39 -0.81 10.20 -10.89
C GLN A 39 -1.64 8.93 -10.77
N GLU A 40 -1.32 7.94 -11.60
CA GLU A 40 -1.98 6.64 -11.59
C GLU A 40 -1.05 5.60 -10.94
N LEU A 41 -1.62 4.78 -10.05
CA LEU A 41 -0.92 3.60 -9.56
C LEU A 41 -0.86 2.57 -10.68
N LYS A 42 0.30 1.90 -10.80
CA LYS A 42 0.44 0.79 -11.74
C LYS A 42 -0.51 -0.36 -11.34
N PRO A 43 -1.08 -1.09 -12.31
CA PRO A 43 -1.80 -2.33 -12.02
C PRO A 43 -0.87 -3.32 -11.32
N PHE A 44 -1.42 -4.07 -10.37
CA PHE A 44 -0.70 -5.14 -9.69
C PHE A 44 -0.53 -6.33 -10.64
N SER A 45 0.73 -6.68 -10.90
CA SER A 45 1.14 -7.69 -11.86
C SER A 45 1.24 -9.10 -11.26
N LEU A 46 1.44 -10.10 -12.13
CA LEU A 46 1.75 -11.46 -11.68
C LEU A 46 3.08 -11.49 -10.92
N ASN A 47 4.06 -10.72 -11.40
CA ASN A 47 5.36 -10.62 -10.76
C ASN A 47 5.23 -10.04 -9.35
N ASP A 48 4.44 -8.98 -9.18
CA ASP A 48 4.16 -8.39 -7.85
C ASP A 48 3.55 -9.42 -6.89
N LEU A 49 2.68 -10.30 -7.39
CA LEU A 49 2.13 -11.40 -6.58
C LEU A 49 3.19 -12.43 -6.19
N LYS A 50 4.03 -12.87 -7.14
CA LYS A 50 5.13 -13.83 -6.88
C LYS A 50 6.09 -13.27 -5.84
N ILE A 51 6.46 -12.00 -6.00
CA ILE A 51 7.35 -11.26 -5.10
C ILE A 51 6.73 -11.10 -3.70
N PHE A 52 5.49 -10.62 -3.64
CA PHE A 52 4.76 -10.46 -2.38
C PHE A 52 4.67 -11.79 -1.63
N PHE A 53 4.32 -12.87 -2.33
CA PHE A 53 4.22 -14.20 -1.74
C PHE A 53 5.57 -14.66 -1.18
N SER A 54 6.63 -14.58 -1.99
CA SER A 54 7.97 -15.02 -1.61
C SER A 54 8.47 -14.30 -0.36
N LYS A 55 8.35 -12.97 -0.28
CA LYS A 55 8.76 -12.23 0.92
C LYS A 55 7.88 -12.49 2.14
N SER A 56 6.58 -12.65 1.93
CA SER A 56 5.67 -13.00 3.03
C SER A 56 6.06 -14.34 3.65
N MET A 57 6.46 -15.32 2.82
CA MET A 57 6.93 -16.62 3.31
C MET A 57 8.30 -16.51 3.97
N GLU A 58 9.25 -15.76 3.39
CA GLU A 58 10.56 -15.53 4.02
C GLU A 58 10.41 -14.94 5.43
N ALA A 59 9.63 -13.88 5.57
CA ALA A 59 9.31 -13.28 6.87
C ALA A 59 8.67 -14.29 7.83
N PHE A 60 7.72 -15.11 7.35
CA PHE A 60 7.13 -16.17 8.16
C PHE A 60 8.17 -17.18 8.68
N TRP A 61 9.10 -17.64 7.84
CA TRP A 61 10.13 -18.58 8.28
C TRP A 61 11.09 -17.95 9.28
N GLU A 62 11.53 -16.72 9.03
CA GLU A 62 12.43 -15.97 9.93
C GLU A 62 11.76 -15.69 11.28
N ASP A 63 10.52 -15.20 11.29
CA ASP A 63 9.76 -14.89 12.52
C ASP A 63 9.51 -16.13 13.38
N ASN A 64 9.42 -17.32 12.76
CA ASN A 64 9.25 -18.59 13.46
C ASN A 64 10.59 -19.31 13.74
N ASN A 65 11.73 -18.67 13.46
CA ASN A 65 13.07 -19.24 13.63
C ASN A 65 13.24 -20.60 12.92
N LEU A 66 12.66 -20.72 11.73
CA LEU A 66 12.71 -21.88 10.86
C LEU A 66 13.64 -21.61 9.68
N ASN A 67 14.24 -22.67 9.15
CA ASN A 67 15.03 -22.56 7.93
C ASN A 67 14.09 -22.47 6.72
N PRO A 68 14.04 -21.33 6.01
CA PRO A 68 13.27 -21.21 4.77
C PRO A 68 13.69 -22.25 3.71
N PRO A 69 12.71 -22.84 3.00
CA PRO A 69 12.95 -23.77 1.88
C PRO A 69 13.83 -23.16 0.78
N LEU A 70 14.44 -24.03 -0.03
CA LEU A 70 15.21 -23.60 -1.21
C LEU A 70 14.31 -22.97 -2.29
N TYR A 71 13.09 -23.47 -2.42
CA TYR A 71 12.13 -22.97 -3.39
C TYR A 71 11.32 -21.80 -2.81
N PRO A 72 11.41 -20.57 -3.36
CA PRO A 72 10.83 -19.37 -2.74
C PRO A 72 9.30 -19.31 -2.70
N LEU A 73 8.61 -20.10 -3.55
CA LEU A 73 7.16 -20.14 -3.60
C LEU A 73 6.55 -21.29 -2.79
N PHE A 74 7.37 -22.08 -2.08
CA PHE A 74 6.89 -23.11 -1.17
C PHE A 74 6.01 -22.49 -0.06
N PRO A 75 4.87 -23.10 0.34
CA PRO A 75 4.40 -24.46 -0.01
C PRO A 75 3.61 -24.57 -1.31
N LEU A 76 3.39 -23.46 -2.02
CA LEU A 76 2.72 -23.48 -3.32
C LEU A 76 3.75 -23.67 -4.45
N ASN A 77 3.30 -23.50 -5.70
CA ASN A 77 4.16 -23.46 -6.86
C ASN A 77 3.76 -22.35 -7.83
N GLU A 78 4.63 -22.10 -8.80
CA GLU A 78 4.44 -21.06 -9.81
C GLU A 78 3.09 -21.15 -10.53
N LYS A 79 2.67 -22.35 -10.93
CA LYS A 79 1.38 -22.57 -11.61
C LYS A 79 0.17 -22.21 -10.74
N LEU A 80 0.22 -22.50 -9.45
CA LEU A 80 -0.85 -22.10 -8.52
C LEU A 80 -0.89 -20.58 -8.36
N ILE A 81 0.27 -19.91 -8.28
CA ILE A 81 0.33 -18.45 -8.19
C ILE A 81 -0.21 -17.81 -9.47
N GLU A 82 0.13 -18.35 -10.64
CA GLU A 82 -0.41 -17.93 -11.94
C GLU A 82 -1.93 -18.09 -11.99
N MET A 83 -2.45 -19.25 -11.59
CA MET A 83 -3.90 -19.49 -11.54
C MET A 83 -4.61 -18.54 -10.55
N ILE A 84 -3.99 -18.24 -9.41
CA ILE A 84 -4.52 -17.25 -8.47
C ILE A 84 -4.57 -15.87 -9.12
N TYR A 85 -3.52 -15.45 -9.80
CA TYR A 85 -3.47 -14.16 -10.49
C TYR A 85 -4.54 -14.07 -11.56
N GLU A 86 -4.65 -15.08 -12.44
CA GLU A 86 -5.66 -15.15 -13.49
C GLU A 86 -7.09 -15.06 -12.93
N LYS A 87 -7.37 -15.75 -11.82
CA LYS A 87 -8.69 -15.69 -11.20
C LYS A 87 -9.01 -14.36 -10.55
N THR A 88 -7.99 -13.67 -10.05
CA THR A 88 -8.17 -12.43 -9.28
C THR A 88 -8.00 -11.19 -10.14
N GLN A 89 -7.53 -11.35 -11.38
CA GLN A 89 -7.28 -10.27 -12.34
C GLN A 89 -6.41 -9.17 -11.71
N GLY A 90 -5.38 -9.57 -10.98
CA GLY A 90 -4.48 -8.65 -10.28
C GLY A 90 -5.12 -7.88 -9.12
N ASN A 91 -6.27 -8.30 -8.57
CA ASN A 91 -6.78 -7.70 -7.33
C ASN A 91 -5.96 -8.19 -6.12
N PRO A 92 -5.11 -7.33 -5.49
CA PRO A 92 -4.15 -7.81 -4.50
C PRO A 92 -4.81 -8.49 -3.30
N ARG A 93 -5.93 -7.91 -2.81
CA ARG A 93 -6.68 -8.44 -1.66
C ARG A 93 -7.20 -9.85 -1.94
N ASN A 94 -7.79 -10.07 -3.11
CA ASN A 94 -8.31 -11.38 -3.48
C ASN A 94 -7.19 -12.39 -3.74
N SER A 95 -6.08 -11.97 -4.35
CA SER A 95 -4.91 -12.83 -4.57
C SER A 95 -4.35 -13.33 -3.25
N ILE A 96 -4.10 -12.43 -2.29
CA ILE A 96 -3.60 -12.77 -0.95
C ILE A 96 -4.55 -13.71 -0.21
N LYS A 97 -5.86 -13.46 -0.30
CA LYS A 97 -6.88 -14.33 0.32
C LYS A 97 -6.86 -15.75 -0.24
N LEU A 98 -6.71 -15.90 -1.56
CA LEU A 98 -6.60 -17.21 -2.20
C LEU A 98 -5.27 -17.89 -1.85
N CYS A 99 -4.15 -17.18 -1.86
CA CYS A 99 -2.85 -17.71 -1.43
C CYS A 99 -2.94 -18.32 -0.03
N ARG A 100 -3.50 -17.59 0.95
CA ARG A 100 -3.69 -18.09 2.33
C ARG A 100 -4.54 -19.36 2.35
N ARG A 101 -5.68 -19.35 1.67
CA ARG A 101 -6.58 -20.52 1.62
C ARG A 101 -5.90 -21.75 1.02
N PHE A 102 -5.06 -21.58 0.01
CA PHE A 102 -4.34 -22.69 -0.61
C PHE A 102 -3.19 -23.17 0.28
N ILE A 103 -2.45 -22.25 0.91
CA ILE A 103 -1.43 -22.62 1.91
C ILE A 103 -2.08 -23.46 3.01
N ASP A 104 -3.20 -23.00 3.58
CA ASP A 104 -3.89 -23.71 4.66
C ASP A 104 -4.20 -25.15 4.23
N LYS A 105 -4.84 -25.33 3.07
CA LYS A 105 -5.21 -26.65 2.55
C LYS A 105 -4.02 -27.59 2.29
N VAL A 106 -2.92 -27.05 1.75
CA VAL A 106 -1.70 -27.83 1.48
C VAL A 106 -1.04 -28.23 2.80
N VAL A 107 -0.94 -27.30 3.75
CA VAL A 107 -0.28 -27.54 5.05
C VAL A 107 -1.09 -28.47 5.95
N THR A 108 -2.43 -28.42 5.88
CA THR A 108 -3.30 -29.34 6.63
C THR A 108 -3.51 -30.68 5.93
N GLU A 109 -2.82 -30.93 4.80
CA GLU A 109 -2.98 -32.13 3.96
C GLU A 109 -4.42 -32.38 3.49
N GLU A 110 -5.25 -31.32 3.44
CA GLU A 110 -6.63 -31.40 2.95
C GLU A 110 -6.68 -31.55 1.42
N MET A 111 -5.73 -30.93 0.72
CA MET A 111 -5.59 -31.04 -0.73
C MET A 111 -4.12 -30.94 -1.14
N SER A 112 -3.71 -31.73 -2.14
CA SER A 112 -2.41 -31.58 -2.79
C SER A 112 -2.38 -30.35 -3.69
N VAL A 113 -1.17 -29.94 -4.09
CA VAL A 113 -0.96 -28.84 -5.04
C VAL A 113 -1.59 -29.16 -6.40
N GLU A 114 -1.54 -30.41 -6.83
CA GLU A 114 -2.14 -30.92 -8.07
C GLU A 114 -3.66 -30.88 -8.00
N GLU A 115 -4.25 -31.33 -6.89
CA GLU A 115 -5.71 -31.29 -6.68
C GLU A 115 -6.24 -29.85 -6.65
N LEU A 116 -5.45 -28.90 -6.13
CA LEU A 116 -5.80 -27.47 -6.15
C LEU A 116 -5.72 -26.86 -7.55
N LEU A 117 -4.79 -27.32 -8.39
CA LEU A 117 -4.72 -26.91 -9.79
C LEU A 117 -5.93 -27.42 -10.58
N GLU A 118 -6.33 -28.67 -10.37
CA GLU A 118 -7.50 -29.28 -11.00
C GLU A 118 -8.81 -28.62 -10.55
N ALA A 119 -9.04 -28.50 -9.24
CA ALA A 119 -10.18 -27.74 -8.69
C ALA A 119 -10.13 -26.25 -9.08
N GLY A 120 -8.94 -25.76 -9.38
CA GLY A 120 -8.67 -24.44 -9.91
C GLY A 120 -9.29 -24.23 -11.29
N ALA A 121 -9.20 -25.22 -12.17
CA ALA A 121 -9.67 -25.14 -13.55
C ALA A 121 -11.19 -25.01 -13.68
N ASP A 122 -11.97 -25.53 -12.72
CA ASP A 122 -13.43 -25.61 -12.81
C ASP A 122 -14.17 -24.35 -12.30
N ILE A 123 -13.48 -23.40 -11.66
CA ILE A 123 -14.11 -22.17 -11.15
C ILE A 123 -14.05 -21.09 -12.23
N VAL A 124 -15.18 -20.92 -12.93
CA VAL A 124 -15.37 -19.98 -14.06
C VAL A 124 -14.90 -18.56 -13.71
N ALA A 125 -13.93 -18.08 -14.49
CA ALA A 125 -13.39 -16.73 -14.41
C ALA A 125 -14.44 -15.69 -14.84
N THR A 126 -14.86 -14.83 -13.90
CA THR A 126 -15.70 -13.68 -14.20
C THR A 126 -14.86 -12.54 -14.80
N THR A 127 -15.05 -12.34 -16.12
CA THR A 127 -14.90 -11.09 -16.89
C THR A 127 -13.62 -10.27 -16.73
N LYS A 128 -12.73 -10.41 -17.73
CA LYS A 128 -11.53 -9.60 -18.04
C LYS A 128 -11.81 -8.10 -18.14
N PRO A 129 -10.99 -7.23 -17.53
CA PRO A 129 -10.59 -5.96 -18.11
C PRO A 129 -9.42 -6.20 -19.08
N ARG A 130 -9.43 -5.55 -20.25
CA ARG A 130 -8.30 -5.55 -21.20
C ARG A 130 -7.19 -4.65 -20.66
N THR A 131 -5.99 -5.18 -20.50
CA THR A 131 -4.76 -4.40 -20.37
C THR A 131 -3.85 -4.69 -21.55
N GLY A 132 -3.42 -3.62 -22.20
CA GLY A 132 -2.42 -3.66 -23.27
C GLY A 132 -1.08 -4.15 -22.74
N GLU A 133 -0.30 -4.70 -23.66
CA GLU A 133 1.02 -5.27 -23.43
C GLU A 133 1.92 -4.30 -22.67
N VAL A 134 2.17 -4.60 -21.40
CA VAL A 134 3.29 -4.07 -20.63
C VAL A 134 4.32 -5.18 -20.64
N GLU A 135 5.52 -4.90 -21.14
CA GLU A 135 6.66 -5.81 -21.05
C GLU A 135 7.00 -6.02 -19.56
N GLU A 136 6.52 -7.13 -18.98
CA GLU A 136 6.88 -7.56 -17.63
C GLU A 136 8.31 -8.12 -17.66
N GLU A 137 9.20 -7.61 -16.80
CA GLU A 137 10.48 -8.27 -16.52
C GLU A 137 10.23 -9.60 -15.81
N ILE A 138 10.40 -10.70 -16.54
CA ILE A 138 10.20 -12.06 -16.02
C ILE A 138 11.38 -12.42 -15.11
N ILE A 139 11.13 -12.53 -13.80
CA ILE A 139 12.11 -13.07 -12.85
C ILE A 139 12.14 -14.59 -12.97
N ASP A 140 13.30 -15.12 -13.31
CA ASP A 140 13.54 -16.56 -13.40
C ASP A 140 13.84 -17.16 -12.02
N PHE A 141 12.82 -17.80 -11.43
CA PHE A 141 12.89 -18.44 -10.12
C PHE A 141 13.68 -19.76 -10.10
N SER A 142 14.27 -20.21 -11.22
CA SER A 142 15.14 -21.38 -11.27
C SER A 142 16.58 -21.11 -10.81
N LYS A 143 16.94 -19.84 -10.57
CA LYS A 143 18.31 -19.41 -10.22
C LYS A 143 18.64 -19.54 -8.72
N PRO A 144 19.94 -19.57 -8.35
CA PRO A 144 20.37 -19.71 -6.97
C PRO A 144 19.80 -18.62 -6.05
N ARG A 145 19.41 -19.04 -4.84
CA ARG A 145 18.66 -18.25 -3.84
C ARG A 145 19.24 -16.87 -3.52
N GLU A 146 20.56 -16.69 -3.59
CA GLU A 146 21.23 -15.40 -3.32
C GLU A 146 20.95 -14.34 -4.39
N VAL A 147 20.82 -14.75 -5.67
CA VAL A 147 20.51 -13.85 -6.79
C VAL A 147 19.06 -13.41 -6.73
N ILE A 148 18.16 -14.36 -6.45
CA ILE A 148 16.73 -14.11 -6.26
C ILE A 148 16.53 -13.20 -5.04
N LYS A 149 17.18 -13.49 -3.91
CA LYS A 149 17.10 -12.69 -2.69
C LYS A 149 17.53 -11.24 -2.94
N LYS A 150 18.62 -11.00 -3.68
CA LYS A 150 19.07 -9.64 -3.99
C LYS A 150 18.10 -8.87 -4.90
N THR A 151 17.56 -9.51 -5.95
CA THR A 151 16.56 -8.89 -6.85
C THR A 151 15.23 -8.64 -6.14
N ILE A 152 14.79 -9.57 -5.29
CA ILE A 152 13.59 -9.43 -4.46
C ILE A 152 13.82 -8.38 -3.35
N GLU A 153 15.02 -8.31 -2.75
CA GLU A 153 15.39 -7.26 -1.80
C GLU A 153 15.38 -5.88 -2.45
N GLU A 154 15.90 -5.74 -3.67
CA GLU A 154 15.85 -4.51 -4.45
C GLU A 154 14.40 -4.14 -4.83
N ILE A 155 13.55 -5.11 -5.22
CA ILE A 155 12.16 -4.83 -5.60
C ILE A 155 11.25 -4.55 -4.39
N LEU A 156 11.34 -5.27 -3.27
CA LEU A 156 10.56 -4.86 -2.08
C LEU A 156 11.26 -3.84 -1.16
N ALA A 157 12.49 -3.43 -1.45
CA ALA A 157 12.96 -2.13 -1.01
C ALA A 157 12.17 -1.00 -1.70
N GLU A 158 11.56 -1.26 -2.85
CA GLU A 158 10.68 -0.30 -3.54
C GLU A 158 9.21 -0.38 -3.13
N GLU A 159 8.69 -1.52 -2.68
CA GLU A 159 7.28 -1.60 -2.25
C GLU A 159 7.06 -2.51 -1.03
N GLU A 160 6.53 -1.91 0.04
CA GLU A 160 6.00 -2.68 1.16
C GLU A 160 4.81 -1.89 1.76
N TYR A 161 3.61 -2.35 1.44
CA TYR A 161 2.61 -2.91 2.37
C TYR A 161 1.17 -2.65 1.90
N ILE A 162 0.36 -3.68 2.11
CA ILE A 162 -1.09 -3.75 1.88
C ILE A 162 -1.79 -2.47 2.34
N ILE A 163 -2.36 -1.71 1.39
CA ILE A 163 -3.18 -0.53 1.70
C ILE A 163 -4.56 -1.00 2.15
N ASP A 164 -4.73 -1.24 3.44
CA ASP A 164 -6.04 -0.99 4.05
C ASP A 164 -6.12 0.52 4.22
N VAL A 165 -7.03 1.21 3.51
CA VAL A 165 -7.15 2.67 3.53
C VAL A 165 -7.75 3.10 4.87
N ASN A 166 -6.95 2.99 5.93
CA ASN A 166 -7.21 3.55 7.24
C ASN A 166 -6.29 4.75 7.47
N PRO A 167 -6.64 5.67 8.40
CA PRO A 167 -5.83 6.86 8.65
C PRO A 167 -4.35 6.56 8.96
N SER A 168 -4.05 5.49 9.69
CA SER A 168 -2.67 5.13 10.03
C SER A 168 -1.87 4.68 8.81
N SER A 169 -2.47 3.90 7.90
CA SER A 169 -1.84 3.49 6.65
C SER A 169 -1.54 4.68 5.74
N VAL A 170 -2.49 5.62 5.62
CA VAL A 170 -2.32 6.85 4.82
C VAL A 170 -1.21 7.73 5.42
N ALA A 171 -1.09 7.79 6.75
CA ALA A 171 0.01 8.51 7.41
C ALA A 171 1.36 7.83 7.17
N GLY A 172 1.42 6.51 7.37
CA GLY A 172 2.65 5.74 7.13
C GLY A 172 3.16 5.92 5.70
N ALA A 173 2.26 5.79 4.71
CA ALA A 173 2.58 6.01 3.30
C ALA A 173 3.08 7.43 3.02
N SER A 174 2.37 8.45 3.54
CA SER A 174 2.75 9.85 3.37
C SER A 174 4.13 10.16 3.95
N LEU A 175 4.46 9.64 5.15
CA LEU A 175 5.79 9.79 5.73
C LEU A 175 6.87 9.10 4.91
N LYS A 176 6.61 7.88 4.44
CA LYS A 176 7.57 7.14 3.60
C LYS A 176 7.90 7.92 2.32
N SER A 177 6.89 8.52 1.67
CA SER A 177 7.10 9.41 0.52
C SER A 177 7.95 10.63 0.87
N ILE A 178 7.69 11.29 2.01
CA ILE A 178 8.48 12.44 2.47
C ILE A 178 9.93 12.05 2.72
N ILE A 179 10.17 10.89 3.35
CA ILE A 179 11.52 10.37 3.61
C ILE A 179 12.24 10.08 2.29
N LYS A 180 11.62 9.37 1.34
CA LYS A 180 12.22 9.02 0.04
C LYS A 180 12.58 10.27 -0.79
N VAL A 181 11.73 11.30 -0.75
CA VAL A 181 12.03 12.60 -1.37
C VAL A 181 13.16 13.33 -0.63
N GLY A 182 13.27 13.15 0.68
CA GLY A 182 14.40 13.63 1.47
C GLY A 182 15.70 12.99 1.06
N GLU A 183 15.74 11.67 0.99
CA GLU A 183 16.92 10.87 0.63
C GLU A 183 17.45 11.25 -0.75
N SER A 184 16.57 11.35 -1.76
CA SER A 184 16.98 11.80 -3.11
C SER A 184 17.52 13.23 -3.17
N LYS A 185 17.30 14.03 -2.12
CA LYS A 185 17.81 15.40 -1.97
C LYS A 185 18.88 15.52 -0.88
N GLU A 186 19.42 14.40 -0.39
CA GLU A 186 20.39 14.34 0.70
C GLU A 186 19.92 15.00 2.01
N LYS A 187 18.60 15.00 2.26
CA LYS A 187 17.96 15.55 3.46
C LYS A 187 17.47 14.43 4.37
N LYS A 188 17.74 14.56 5.66
CA LYS A 188 17.27 13.61 6.69
C LYS A 188 16.18 14.23 7.55
N PHE A 189 15.00 13.63 7.52
CA PHE A 189 13.84 14.02 8.32
C PHE A 189 13.73 13.17 9.58
N LYS A 190 13.46 13.78 10.73
CA LYS A 190 13.08 13.05 11.95
C LYS A 190 11.57 12.94 11.99
N THR A 191 11.03 11.73 11.93
CA THR A 191 9.58 11.50 11.88
C THR A 191 9.10 10.74 13.11
N GLN A 192 7.85 10.95 13.50
CA GLN A 192 7.19 10.23 14.59
C GLN A 192 5.71 10.02 14.24
N MET A 193 5.28 8.76 14.16
CA MET A 193 3.87 8.38 14.04
C MET A 193 3.13 8.59 15.36
N GLU A 194 1.82 8.86 15.27
CA GLU A 194 0.94 9.03 16.44
C GLU A 194 1.49 10.03 17.47
N TYR A 195 1.90 11.22 16.99
CA TYR A 195 2.49 12.24 17.84
C TYR A 195 1.47 12.76 18.87
N LYS A 196 1.72 12.47 20.14
CA LYS A 196 0.88 12.89 21.27
C LYS A 196 1.34 14.22 21.82
N PHE A 197 0.39 15.14 22.02
CA PHE A 197 0.64 16.45 22.62
C PHE A 197 -0.50 16.83 23.57
N MET A 198 -0.21 17.77 24.48
CA MET A 198 -1.13 18.19 25.52
C MET A 198 -1.70 19.58 25.21
N ILE A 199 -3.02 19.72 25.27
CA ILE A 199 -3.67 21.03 25.37
C ILE A 199 -4.34 21.13 26.74
N GLY A 200 -3.75 21.94 27.62
CA GLY A 200 -4.16 22.01 29.01
C GLY A 200 -4.09 20.63 29.67
N LYS A 201 -5.24 20.06 30.05
CA LYS A 201 -5.34 18.73 30.68
C LYS A 201 -5.71 17.60 29.71
N ARG A 202 -5.93 17.88 28.42
CA ARG A 202 -6.38 16.87 27.44
C ARG A 202 -5.23 16.47 26.52
N SER A 203 -5.00 15.17 26.39
CA SER A 203 -4.10 14.62 25.38
C SER A 203 -4.80 14.61 24.02
N GLN A 204 -4.10 15.04 23.00
CA GLN A 204 -4.49 14.88 21.60
C GLN A 204 -3.36 14.19 20.83
N THR A 205 -3.70 13.64 19.67
CA THR A 205 -2.79 12.90 18.82
C THR A 205 -2.90 13.43 17.40
N LEU A 206 -1.76 13.76 16.79
CA LEU A 206 -1.63 13.94 15.35
C LEU A 206 -1.29 12.60 14.70
N ALA A 207 -1.64 12.45 13.43
CA ALA A 207 -1.28 11.26 12.68
C ALA A 207 0.25 11.07 12.60
N ALA A 208 1.00 12.16 12.43
CA ALA A 208 2.45 12.18 12.62
C ALA A 208 3.03 13.58 12.86
N SER A 209 4.31 13.63 13.24
CA SER A 209 5.16 14.83 13.21
C SER A 209 6.42 14.60 12.40
N ILE A 210 6.90 15.63 11.72
CA ILE A 210 8.14 15.66 10.93
C ILE A 210 8.98 16.84 11.40
N GLU A 211 10.26 16.62 11.67
CA GLU A 211 11.20 17.65 12.10
C GLU A 211 12.41 17.70 11.14
N PHE A 212 12.76 18.93 10.72
CA PHE A 212 13.88 19.21 9.82
C PHE A 212 14.45 20.60 10.09
N GLU A 213 15.78 20.71 10.24
CA GLU A 213 16.48 22.00 10.47
C GLU A 213 15.84 22.83 11.61
N GLY A 214 15.43 22.17 12.69
CA GLY A 214 14.79 22.81 13.85
C GLY A 214 13.34 23.27 13.63
N LYS A 215 12.74 23.01 12.46
CA LYS A 215 11.32 23.26 12.17
C LYS A 215 10.51 21.98 12.31
N LYS A 216 9.33 22.08 12.92
CA LYS A 216 8.37 20.97 13.06
C LYS A 216 7.15 21.18 12.18
N TRP A 217 6.70 20.08 11.57
CA TRP A 217 5.55 20.00 10.68
C TRP A 217 4.65 18.89 11.19
N GLY A 218 3.36 19.18 11.33
CA GLY A 218 2.34 18.20 11.73
C GLY A 218 1.66 17.58 10.52
N MET A 219 1.32 16.30 10.62
CA MET A 219 0.49 15.60 9.64
C MET A 219 -0.76 15.03 10.32
N GLU A 220 -1.90 15.18 9.65
CA GLU A 220 -3.21 14.78 10.17
C GLU A 220 -4.07 14.22 9.04
N ILE A 221 -4.87 13.20 9.35
CA ILE A 221 -5.71 12.53 8.36
C ILE A 221 -7.14 12.47 8.91
N PRO A 222 -8.04 13.35 8.41
CA PRO A 222 -9.41 13.36 8.88
C PRO A 222 -10.12 12.07 8.48
N SER A 223 -10.69 11.37 9.46
CA SER A 223 -11.58 10.24 9.21
C SER A 223 -12.95 10.75 8.78
N ILE A 224 -13.27 10.65 7.49
CA ILE A 224 -14.53 11.10 6.90
C ILE A 224 -15.38 9.88 6.58
N LYS A 225 -16.45 9.66 7.35
CA LYS A 225 -17.39 8.55 7.10
C LYS A 225 -18.36 8.85 5.97
N THR A 226 -18.81 10.10 5.87
CA THR A 226 -19.72 10.57 4.81
C THR A 226 -19.29 11.95 4.36
N PHE A 227 -18.93 12.07 3.09
CA PHE A 227 -18.34 13.30 2.56
C PHE A 227 -19.29 14.49 2.70
N ASP A 228 -20.54 14.33 2.26
CA ASP A 228 -21.54 15.41 2.20
C ASP A 228 -21.98 15.94 3.58
N ARG A 229 -21.91 15.11 4.62
CA ARG A 229 -22.37 15.48 5.98
C ARG A 229 -21.25 15.86 6.92
N SER A 230 -20.07 15.27 6.77
CA SER A 230 -19.03 15.29 7.81
C SER A 230 -17.66 15.75 7.34
N ALA A 231 -17.40 15.89 6.04
CA ALA A 231 -16.07 16.26 5.54
C ALA A 231 -15.61 17.62 6.06
N GLY A 232 -16.49 18.63 6.02
CA GLY A 232 -16.16 19.99 6.50
C GLY A 232 -15.83 20.01 8.00
N VAL A 233 -16.60 19.29 8.80
CA VAL A 233 -16.39 19.20 10.25
C VAL A 233 -15.11 18.44 10.58
N ALA A 234 -14.88 17.30 9.92
CA ALA A 234 -13.68 16.49 10.10
C ALA A 234 -12.40 17.26 9.70
N GLY A 235 -12.44 17.96 8.56
CA GLY A 235 -11.35 18.82 8.10
C GLY A 235 -11.08 19.99 9.04
N TYR A 236 -12.14 20.63 9.56
CA TYR A 236 -12.00 21.71 10.55
C TYR A 236 -11.29 21.24 11.83
N TYR A 237 -11.71 20.10 12.39
CA TYR A 237 -11.07 19.57 13.60
C TYR A 237 -9.64 19.08 13.35
N ALA A 238 -9.35 18.54 12.16
CA ALA A 238 -7.99 18.20 11.74
C ALA A 238 -7.07 19.43 11.69
N ALA A 239 -7.50 20.51 11.03
CA ALA A 239 -6.74 21.75 10.99
C ALA A 239 -6.57 22.38 12.37
N LYS A 240 -7.60 22.31 13.21
CA LYS A 240 -7.51 22.79 14.59
C LYS A 240 -6.44 22.03 15.38
N ARG A 241 -6.41 20.69 15.27
CA ARG A 241 -5.36 19.86 15.90
C ARG A 241 -3.96 20.24 15.42
N LEU A 242 -3.79 20.46 14.12
CA LEU A 242 -2.51 20.89 13.56
C LEU A 242 -2.07 22.27 14.06
N LYS A 243 -3.02 23.20 14.24
CA LYS A 243 -2.74 24.54 14.78
C LYS A 243 -2.37 24.52 16.26
N ASP A 244 -2.99 23.61 17.01
CA ASP A 244 -2.82 23.53 18.45
C ASP A 244 -1.53 22.77 18.87
N ALA A 245 -0.93 21.99 17.96
CA ALA A 245 0.28 21.20 18.18
C ALA A 245 1.57 22.00 17.96
#